data_AF-A0AAW6U4H9-F1
#
_entry.id   AF-A0AAW6U4H9-F1
#
_cell.length_a   1.000
_cell.length_b   1.000
_cell.length_c   1.000
_cell.angle_alpha   90.00
_cell.angle_beta   90.00
_cell.angle_gamma   90.00
#
_symmetry.space_group_name_H-M   'P 1'
#
loop_
_entity.id
_entity.type
_entity.pdbx_description
1 polymer ?
#
loop_
_entity_poly.entity_id
_entity_poly.type
_entity_poly.pdbx_seq_one_letter_code
_entity_poly.pdbx_strand_id
1 'polypeptide(L)'
;MIPCDQCELCEIGPNGQKVFKCDPFSTVKEPECLAKWQLIRLDMLLASYQSMLKSYGRLAPLQDKIFKYVQREISEMEESESWRLDSDEQDHDPEEPNDAWPV
;
A
#
# COMPACT_ATOMS: atom_id res chain seq x y z
N MET A 1 -13.25 -35.54 -6.98
CA MET A 1 -12.80 -34.17 -7.32
C MET A 1 -13.43 -33.70 -8.62
N ILE A 2 -14.63 -33.16 -8.51
CA ILE A 2 -15.36 -32.52 -9.60
C ILE A 2 -14.64 -31.22 -10.01
N PRO A 3 -14.36 -30.96 -11.28
CA PRO A 3 -13.84 -29.67 -11.71
C PRO A 3 -14.97 -28.61 -11.63
N CYS A 4 -14.64 -27.36 -11.33
CA CYS A 4 -15.67 -26.33 -11.07
C CYS A 4 -16.51 -26.01 -12.31
N ASP A 5 -16.02 -26.21 -13.52
CA ASP A 5 -16.77 -26.07 -14.77
C ASP A 5 -17.92 -27.08 -14.94
N GLN A 6 -17.84 -28.22 -14.23
CA GLN A 6 -18.87 -29.26 -14.21
C GLN A 6 -19.75 -29.19 -12.96
N CYS A 7 -19.57 -28.18 -12.11
CA CYS A 7 -20.32 -28.00 -10.87
C CYS A 7 -21.54 -27.10 -11.08
N GLU A 8 -22.71 -27.52 -10.60
CA GLU A 8 -23.96 -26.75 -10.67
C GLU A 8 -23.92 -25.39 -9.93
N LEU A 9 -22.96 -25.22 -9.03
CA LEU A 9 -22.76 -24.00 -8.25
C LEU A 9 -21.77 -23.03 -8.92
N CYS A 10 -21.34 -23.30 -10.16
CA CYS A 10 -20.41 -22.47 -10.90
C CYS A 10 -21.02 -22.06 -12.23
N GLU A 11 -21.14 -20.75 -12.44
CA GLU A 11 -21.65 -20.19 -13.69
C GLU A 11 -20.51 -19.48 -14.41
N ILE A 12 -20.29 -19.83 -15.68
CA ILE A 12 -19.30 -19.17 -16.53
C ILE A 12 -20.07 -18.21 -17.45
N GLY A 13 -19.90 -16.91 -17.21
CA GLY A 13 -20.49 -15.86 -18.03
C GLY A 13 -19.85 -15.77 -19.42
N PRO A 14 -20.47 -15.03 -20.36
CA PRO A 14 -20.05 -14.96 -21.77
C PRO A 14 -18.62 -14.41 -21.97
N ASN A 15 -18.10 -13.65 -21.01
CA ASN A 15 -16.74 -13.09 -21.03
C ASN A 15 -15.72 -13.95 -20.25
N GLY A 16 -16.07 -15.19 -19.91
CA GLY A 16 -15.20 -16.07 -19.10
C GLY A 16 -15.17 -15.73 -17.60
N GLN A 17 -16.01 -14.80 -17.15
CA GLN A 17 -16.17 -14.50 -15.72
C GLN A 17 -16.82 -15.69 -15.02
N LYS A 18 -16.19 -16.20 -13.96
CA LYS A 18 -16.70 -17.30 -13.15
C LYS A 18 -17.43 -16.74 -11.93
N VAL A 19 -18.71 -17.07 -11.79
CA VAL A 19 -19.52 -16.77 -10.61
C VAL A 19 -19.72 -18.04 -9.82
N PHE A 20 -19.19 -18.06 -8.60
CA PHE A 20 -19.33 -19.19 -7.69
C PHE A 20 -20.48 -18.91 -6.72
N LYS A 21 -21.50 -19.77 -6.73
CA LYS A 21 -22.67 -19.74 -5.83
C LYS A 21 -22.50 -20.69 -4.63
N CYS A 22 -21.38 -21.40 -4.54
CA CYS A 22 -21.10 -22.27 -3.41
C CYS A 22 -20.75 -21.46 -2.16
N ASP A 23 -21.11 -21.98 -0.99
CA ASP A 23 -20.76 -21.43 0.32
C ASP A 23 -20.03 -22.52 1.12
N PRO A 24 -18.79 -22.26 1.59
CA PRO A 24 -17.98 -23.18 2.39
C PRO A 24 -18.68 -23.85 3.56
N PHE A 25 -19.72 -23.23 4.13
CA PHE A 25 -20.37 -23.72 5.34
C PHE A 25 -21.71 -24.42 5.09
N SER A 26 -22.31 -24.28 3.90
CA SER A 26 -23.69 -24.72 3.67
C SER A 26 -23.88 -25.58 2.41
N THR A 27 -23.19 -25.28 1.31
CA THR A 27 -23.50 -25.84 -0.02
C THR A 27 -22.29 -26.50 -0.67
N VAL A 28 -21.29 -26.89 0.11
CA VAL A 28 -20.10 -27.58 -0.40
C VAL A 28 -20.44 -29.03 -0.80
N LYS A 29 -20.03 -29.42 -2.02
CA LYS A 29 -20.26 -30.76 -2.57
C LYS A 29 -19.24 -31.81 -2.13
N GLU A 30 -17.97 -31.43 -2.12
CA GLU A 30 -16.84 -32.31 -1.79
C GLU A 30 -15.87 -31.59 -0.85
N PRO A 31 -15.16 -32.29 0.06
CA PRO A 31 -14.23 -31.64 0.99
C PRO A 31 -13.12 -30.84 0.27
N GLU A 32 -12.72 -31.24 -0.95
CA GLU A 32 -11.72 -30.55 -1.77
C GLU A 32 -12.17 -29.16 -2.23
N CYS A 33 -13.48 -28.88 -2.24
CA CYS A 33 -13.99 -27.54 -2.54
C CYS A 33 -13.55 -26.50 -1.50
N LEU A 34 -13.27 -26.89 -0.25
CA LEU A 34 -12.71 -25.97 0.75
C LEU A 34 -11.30 -25.52 0.35
N ALA A 35 -10.47 -26.43 -0.16
CA ALA A 35 -9.14 -26.09 -0.67
C ALA A 35 -9.23 -25.20 -1.92
N LYS A 36 -10.15 -25.48 -2.85
CA LYS A 36 -10.40 -24.60 -4.01
C LYS A 36 -10.83 -23.21 -3.57
N TRP A 37 -11.68 -23.11 -2.54
CA TRP A 37 -12.09 -21.84 -1.95
C TRP A 37 -10.92 -21.04 -1.38
N GLN A 38 -10.03 -21.72 -0.65
CA GLN A 38 -8.81 -21.10 -0.13
C GLN A 38 -7.94 -20.54 -1.27
N LEU A 39 -7.72 -21.33 -2.33
CA LEU A 39 -6.94 -20.90 -3.50
C LEU A 39 -7.57 -19.68 -4.20
N ILE A 40 -8.89 -19.70 -4.42
CA ILE A 40 -9.61 -18.58 -5.05
C ILE A 40 -9.46 -17.31 -4.21
N ARG A 41 -9.63 -17.39 -2.88
CA ARG A 41 -9.48 -16.20 -2.02
C ARG A 41 -8.06 -15.67 -1.98
N LEU A 42 -7.06 -16.56 -1.97
CA LEU A 42 -5.65 -16.17 -2.02
C LEU A 42 -5.31 -15.46 -3.33
N ASP A 43 -5.81 -15.96 -4.45
CA ASP A 43 -5.63 -15.33 -5.76
C ASP A 43 -6.26 -13.92 -5.81
N MET A 44 -7.49 -13.77 -5.29
CA MET A 44 -8.15 -12.46 -5.16
C MET A 44 -7.34 -11.50 -4.29
N LEU A 45 -6.80 -11.97 -3.16
CA LEU A 45 -5.96 -11.16 -2.27
C LEU A 45 -4.67 -10.74 -2.99
N LEU A 46 -4.00 -11.67 -3.66
CA LEU A 46 -2.77 -11.41 -4.40
C LEU A 46 -3.01 -10.38 -5.51
N ALA A 47 -4.08 -10.53 -6.29
CA ALA A 47 -4.46 -9.57 -7.32
C ALA A 47 -4.72 -8.17 -6.73
N SER A 48 -5.38 -8.09 -5.58
CA SER A 48 -5.61 -6.82 -4.88
C SER A 48 -4.29 -6.16 -4.42
N TYR A 49 -3.36 -6.96 -3.90
CA TYR A 49 -2.06 -6.48 -3.45
C TYR A 49 -1.19 -5.99 -4.62
N GLN A 50 -1.19 -6.71 -5.74
CA GLN A 50 -0.54 -6.25 -6.96
C GLN A 50 -1.11 -4.94 -7.49
N SER A 51 -2.44 -4.75 -7.40
CA SER A 51 -3.08 -3.48 -7.77
C SER A 51 -2.63 -2.33 -6.86
N MET A 52 -2.52 -2.59 -5.55
CA MET A 52 -2.01 -1.63 -4.57
C MET A 52 -0.55 -1.24 -4.89
N LEU A 53 0.33 -2.21 -5.12
CA LEU A 53 1.73 -1.95 -5.47
C LEU A 53 1.86 -1.13 -6.77
N LYS A 54 1.04 -1.44 -7.79
CA LYS A 54 1.01 -0.64 -9.03
C LYS A 54 0.57 0.80 -8.77
N SER A 55 -0.37 1.00 -7.86
CA SER A 55 -0.83 2.34 -7.48
C SER A 55 0.24 3.11 -6.72
N TYR A 56 0.94 2.47 -5.78
CA TYR A 56 2.09 3.06 -5.09
C TYR A 56 3.24 3.39 -6.05
N GLY A 57 3.54 2.51 -7.02
CA GLY A 57 4.53 2.78 -8.06
C GLY A 57 4.22 4.03 -8.89
N ARG A 58 2.94 4.36 -9.10
CA ARG A 58 2.53 5.61 -9.78
C ARG A 58 2.71 6.85 -8.91
N LEU A 59 2.64 6.71 -7.58
CA LEU A 59 2.78 7.79 -6.62
C LEU A 59 4.24 8.05 -6.22
N ALA A 60 5.13 7.08 -6.37
CA ALA A 60 6.57 7.23 -6.13
C ALA A 60 7.19 8.51 -6.73
N PRO A 61 7.01 8.83 -8.04
CA PRO A 61 7.60 10.05 -8.60
C PRO A 61 6.99 11.35 -8.05
N LEU A 62 5.76 11.29 -7.50
CA LEU A 62 5.13 12.42 -6.82
C LEU A 62 5.74 12.60 -5.43
N GLN A 63 6.01 11.50 -4.71
CA GLN A 63 6.73 11.53 -3.43
C GLN A 63 8.12 12.17 -3.61
N ASP A 64 8.87 11.79 -4.65
CA ASP A 64 10.18 12.39 -4.96
C ASP A 64 10.09 13.89 -5.20
N LYS A 65 9.04 14.36 -5.88
CA LYS A 65 8.81 15.79 -6.13
C LYS A 65 8.47 16.55 -4.85
N ILE A 66 7.61 15.98 -4.01
CA ILE A 66 7.27 16.58 -2.72
C ILE A 66 8.52 16.69 -1.85
N PHE A 67 9.33 15.63 -1.77
CA PHE A 67 10.57 15.64 -0.98
C PHE A 67 11.54 16.73 -1.45
N LYS A 68 11.77 16.83 -2.77
CA LYS A 68 12.61 17.89 -3.35
C LYS A 68 12.06 19.30 -3.11
N TYR A 69 10.74 19.47 -3.19
CA TYR A 69 10.10 20.75 -2.94
C TYR A 69 10.25 21.16 -1.48
N VAL A 70 9.96 20.26 -0.54
CA VAL A 70 10.11 20.51 0.90
C VAL A 70 11.57 20.84 1.23
N GLN A 71 12.53 20.08 0.69
CA GLN A 71 13.95 20.37 0.87
C GLN A 71 14.31 21.79 0.41
N ARG A 72 13.78 22.21 -0.74
CA ARG A 72 14.01 23.56 -1.26
C ARG A 72 13.42 24.64 -0.36
N GLU A 73 12.18 24.47 0.12
CA GLU A 73 11.54 25.45 1.01
C GLU A 73 12.30 25.58 2.33
N ILE A 74 12.80 24.47 2.89
CA ILE A 74 13.65 24.50 4.10
C ILE A 74 14.93 25.29 3.83
N SER A 75 15.62 25.03 2.70
CA SER A 75 16.83 25.77 2.34
C SER A 75 16.56 27.26 2.11
N GLU A 76 15.45 27.62 1.46
CA GLU A 76 15.07 29.03 1.26
C GLU A 76 14.76 29.72 2.60
N MET A 77 14.14 29.02 3.56
CA MET A 77 13.91 29.52 4.91
C MET A 77 15.23 29.75 5.67
N GLU A 78 16.14 28.77 5.69
CA GLU A 78 17.46 28.87 6.31
C GLU A 78 18.29 30.03 5.73
N GLU A 79 18.31 30.18 4.40
CA GLU A 79 18.99 31.29 3.72
C GLU A 79 18.38 32.65 4.09
N SER A 80 17.06 32.74 4.23
CA SER A 80 16.38 33.98 4.64
C SER A 80 16.62 34.35 6.11
N GLU A 81 16.86 33.35 6.96
CA GLU A 81 17.16 33.52 8.38
C GLU A 81 18.65 33.77 8.63
N SER A 82 19.54 33.33 7.72
CA SER A 82 20.98 33.58 7.78
C SER A 82 21.33 35.08 7.83
N TRP A 83 20.57 35.93 7.14
CA TRP A 83 20.74 37.40 7.23
C TRP A 83 20.48 37.98 8.62
N ARG A 84 19.76 37.26 9.51
CA ARG A 84 19.52 37.68 10.89
C ARG A 84 20.61 37.20 11.86
N LEU A 85 21.40 36.20 11.48
CA LEU A 85 22.42 35.59 12.34
C LEU A 85 23.81 36.24 12.17
N ASP A 86 24.12 36.82 10.99
CA ASP A 86 25.41 37.47 10.72
C ASP A 86 25.57 38.86 11.38
N SER A 87 24.56 39.34 12.12
CA SER A 87 24.63 40.60 12.87
C SER A 87 25.01 40.44 14.34
N ASP A 88 24.96 39.21 14.89
CA ASP A 88 25.14 38.95 16.33
C ASP A 88 25.95 37.65 16.59
N GLU A 89 27.10 37.48 15.92
CA GLU A 89 28.08 36.47 16.35
C GLU A 89 28.81 36.91 17.64
N GLN A 90 28.25 36.56 18.80
CA GLN A 90 28.98 36.01 19.96
C GLN A 90 28.02 35.94 21.16
N ASP A 91 27.40 34.80 21.39
CA ASP A 91 27.51 34.17 22.70
C ASP A 91 27.16 32.68 22.59
N HIS A 92 28.14 31.89 23.01
CA HIS A 92 28.15 30.44 22.97
C HIS A 92 27.41 29.91 24.19
N ASP A 93 26.32 29.17 24.00
CA ASP A 93 25.84 28.24 25.02
C ASP A 93 25.28 26.96 24.36
N PRO A 94 25.91 25.78 24.54
CA PRO A 94 25.39 24.54 24.02
C PRO A 94 24.44 23.90 25.04
N GLU A 95 23.15 24.24 25.00
CA GLU A 95 22.12 23.42 25.68
C GLU A 95 21.47 22.46 24.68
N GLU A 96 21.64 21.15 24.92
CA GLU A 96 21.09 20.03 24.14
C GLU A 96 19.56 20.04 24.11
N PRO A 97 18.93 19.84 22.94
CA PRO A 97 17.58 19.31 22.85
C PRO A 97 17.63 17.79 22.71
N ASN A 98 17.12 17.10 23.73
CA ASN A 98 16.93 15.66 23.79
C ASN A 98 15.87 15.19 22.77
N ASP A 99 16.27 14.92 21.53
CA ASP A 99 15.41 14.39 20.46
C ASP A 99 15.26 12.86 20.56
N ALA A 100 14.54 12.39 21.58
CA ALA A 100 13.99 11.04 21.61
C ALA A 100 12.72 11.00 20.75
N TRP A 101 12.86 10.68 19.47
CA TRP A 101 11.74 10.35 18.59
C TRP A 101 10.95 9.16 19.16
N PRO A 102 9.61 9.21 19.27
CA PRO A 102 8.84 8.05 19.68
C PRO A 102 8.81 7.04 18.53
N VAL A 103 9.26 5.81 18.82
CA VAL A 103 9.22 4.65 17.91
C VAL A 103 7.83 4.00 17.95
#